data_AF-A0A3P7DGK4-F1
#
_entry.id   AF-A0A3P7DGK4-F1
#
_cell.length_a   1.000
_cell.length_b   1.000
_cell.length_c   1.000
_cell.angle_alpha   90.00
_cell.angle_beta   90.00
_cell.angle_gamma   90.00
#
_symmetry.space_group_name_H-M   'P 1'
#
loop_
_entity.id
_entity.type
_entity.pdbx_description
1 polymer ?
#
loop_
_entity_poly.entity_id
_entity_poly.type
_entity_poly.pdbx_seq_one_letter_code
_entity_poly.pdbx_strand_id
1 'polypeptide(L)'
;MKEYYDSDELAFFLDMAMNESQRWLEVTCRELFIDSDDFIYSLRYGTHLRKIINKIIPGCFDLSRNRHGKTTQTTRQILIRANVPYTEVKNYIDDEDWILQFLLICLYRLHIPQHLLFLREDLEQYEGFEKPYEVFIKKHKWYTHQHINIR
;
A
#
# COMPACT_ATOMS: atom_id res chain seq x y z
N MET A 1 -10.96 25.66 18.89
CA MET A 1 -10.36 24.77 19.90
C MET A 1 -9.24 24.00 19.21
N LYS A 2 -7.99 24.12 19.66
CA LYS A 2 -6.92 23.19 19.23
C LYS A 2 -7.03 21.99 20.16
N GLU A 3 -7.73 20.95 19.71
CA GLU A 3 -7.71 19.66 20.40
C GLU A 3 -6.30 19.10 20.25
N TYR A 4 -5.55 19.13 21.34
CA TYR A 4 -4.29 18.41 21.45
C TYR A 4 -4.64 16.93 21.45
N TYR A 5 -4.12 16.21 20.45
CA TYR A 5 -4.08 14.75 20.49
C TYR A 5 -3.42 14.32 21.81
N ASP A 6 -4.03 13.37 22.51
CA ASP A 6 -3.26 12.55 23.41
C ASP A 6 -2.33 11.70 22.54
N SER A 7 -1.02 11.90 22.66
CA SER A 7 -0.01 11.20 21.87
C SER A 7 -0.17 9.68 21.99
N ASP A 8 -0.64 9.24 23.16
CA ASP A 8 -0.73 7.84 23.53
C ASP A 8 -1.90 7.17 22.82
N GLU A 9 -3.02 7.88 22.64
CA GLU A 9 -4.16 7.37 21.89
C GLU A 9 -3.78 7.17 20.41
N LEU A 10 -3.12 8.16 19.79
CA LEU A 10 -2.69 8.06 18.40
C LEU A 10 -1.70 6.91 18.20
N ALA A 11 -0.70 6.78 19.07
CA ALA A 11 0.25 5.68 19.05
C ALA A 11 -0.47 4.32 19.13
N PHE A 12 -1.45 4.19 20.04
CA PHE A 12 -2.26 2.97 20.16
C PHE A 12 -3.00 2.60 18.86
N PHE A 13 -3.61 3.58 18.17
CA PHE A 13 -4.32 3.31 16.90
C PHE A 13 -3.35 2.94 15.76
N LEU A 14 -2.17 3.55 15.72
CA LEU A 14 -1.14 3.20 14.74
C LEU A 14 -0.65 1.77 14.96
N ASP A 15 -0.32 1.40 16.19
CA ASP A 15 0.11 0.05 16.56
C ASP A 15 -0.96 -1.00 16.24
N MET A 16 -2.22 -0.72 16.58
CA MET A 16 -3.34 -1.60 16.27
C MET A 16 -3.49 -1.80 14.75
N ALA A 17 -3.39 -0.73 13.97
CA ALA A 17 -3.50 -0.82 12.51
C ALA A 17 -2.34 -1.58 11.87
N MET A 18 -1.11 -1.39 12.37
CA MET A 18 0.05 -2.16 11.93
C MET A 18 -0.11 -3.65 12.24
N ASN A 19 -0.48 -3.99 13.47
CA ASN A 19 -0.67 -5.38 13.90
C ASN A 19 -1.78 -6.08 13.10
N GLU A 20 -2.91 -5.41 12.88
CA GLU A 20 -4.01 -5.97 12.08
C GLU A 20 -3.63 -6.09 10.59
N SER A 21 -2.86 -5.13 10.05
CA SER A 21 -2.35 -5.19 8.67
C SER A 21 -1.37 -6.34 8.48
N GLN A 22 -0.46 -6.54 9.43
CA GLN A 22 0.46 -7.66 9.45
C GLN A 22 -0.30 -8.98 9.47
N ARG A 23 -1.19 -9.17 10.44
CA ARG A 23 -2.00 -10.38 10.58
C ARG A 23 -2.83 -10.67 9.33
N TRP A 24 -3.43 -9.65 8.74
CA TRP A 24 -4.21 -9.78 7.50
C TRP A 24 -3.32 -10.24 6.32
N LEU A 25 -2.11 -9.70 6.19
CA LEU A 25 -1.16 -10.14 5.17
C LEU A 25 -0.66 -11.56 5.39
N GLU A 26 -0.40 -11.96 6.63
CA GLU A 26 0.07 -13.31 6.95
C GLU A 26 -0.97 -14.36 6.55
N VAL A 27 -2.23 -14.14 6.95
CA VAL A 27 -3.34 -15.04 6.62
C VAL A 27 -3.60 -15.04 5.11
N THR A 28 -3.57 -13.86 4.49
CA THR A 28 -3.80 -13.73 3.06
C THR A 28 -2.71 -14.47 2.30
N CYS A 29 -1.43 -14.14 2.52
CA CYS A 29 -0.31 -14.67 1.76
C CYS A 29 0.14 -16.08 2.20
N ARG A 30 -0.35 -16.57 3.35
CA ARG A 30 0.04 -17.84 3.98
C ARG A 30 1.54 -17.89 4.29
N GLU A 31 2.10 -16.77 4.71
CA GLU A 31 3.49 -16.59 5.08
C GLU A 31 3.53 -15.80 6.38
N LEU A 32 4.36 -16.20 7.34
CA LEU A 32 4.51 -15.50 8.61
C LEU A 32 5.66 -14.50 8.51
N PHE A 33 5.51 -13.34 9.14
CA PHE A 33 6.63 -12.43 9.35
C PHE A 33 7.42 -12.82 10.59
N ILE A 34 8.75 -12.59 10.56
CA ILE A 34 9.60 -12.85 11.74
C ILE A 34 9.28 -11.85 12.85
N ASP A 35 9.14 -10.58 12.47
CA ASP A 35 8.88 -9.43 13.33
C ASP A 35 8.31 -8.27 12.50
N SER A 36 8.12 -7.11 13.14
CA SER A 36 7.64 -5.89 12.46
C SER A 36 8.60 -5.38 11.40
N ASP A 37 9.91 -5.59 11.55
CA ASP A 37 10.90 -5.11 10.61
C ASP A 37 10.85 -5.92 9.31
N ASP A 38 10.68 -7.23 9.41
CA ASP A 38 10.42 -8.12 8.26
C ASP A 38 9.11 -7.75 7.54
N PHE A 39 8.06 -7.43 8.29
CA PHE A 39 6.80 -6.93 7.74
C PHE A 39 7.00 -5.64 6.94
N ILE A 40 7.59 -4.60 7.54
CA ILE A 40 7.85 -3.30 6.90
C ILE A 40 8.77 -3.47 5.69
N TYR A 41 9.84 -4.25 5.84
CA TYR A 41 10.75 -4.57 4.74
C TYR A 41 9.98 -5.19 3.57
N SER A 42 9.10 -6.15 3.83
CA SER A 42 8.35 -6.81 2.78
C SER A 42 7.40 -5.88 2.00
N LEU A 43 6.86 -4.84 2.66
CA LEU A 43 6.04 -3.80 2.05
C LEU A 43 6.88 -2.86 1.20
N ARG A 44 8.01 -2.40 1.74
CA ARG A 44 8.96 -1.50 1.08
C ARG A 44 9.56 -2.07 -0.21
N TYR A 45 9.77 -3.38 -0.27
CA TYR A 45 10.22 -4.06 -1.49
C TYR A 45 9.07 -4.64 -2.33
N GLY A 46 7.83 -4.38 -1.93
CA GLY A 46 6.63 -4.74 -2.67
C GLY A 46 6.39 -6.25 -2.77
N THR A 47 7.04 -7.07 -1.94
CA THR A 47 6.95 -8.54 -2.03
C THR A 47 5.53 -8.99 -1.73
N HIS A 48 4.97 -8.54 -0.61
CA HIS A 48 3.60 -8.88 -0.22
C HIS A 48 2.57 -8.08 -1.01
N LEU A 49 2.84 -6.81 -1.32
CA LEU A 49 1.94 -5.99 -2.15
C LEU A 49 1.68 -6.61 -3.53
N ARG A 50 2.73 -7.10 -4.20
CA ARG A 50 2.58 -7.82 -5.48
C ARG A 50 1.85 -9.16 -5.33
N LYS A 51 2.03 -9.88 -4.22
CA LYS A 51 1.28 -11.12 -3.93
C LYS A 51 -0.21 -10.87 -3.76
N ILE A 52 -0.60 -9.77 -3.09
CA ILE A 52 -2.01 -9.37 -2.95
C ILE A 52 -2.62 -9.11 -4.33
N ILE A 53 -1.94 -8.35 -5.18
CA ILE A 53 -2.42 -8.12 -6.55
C ILE A 53 -2.55 -9.44 -7.30
N ASN A 54 -1.58 -10.35 -7.19
CA ASN A 54 -1.65 -11.67 -7.84
C ASN A 54 -2.79 -12.56 -7.34
N LYS A 55 -3.31 -12.34 -6.13
CA LYS A 55 -4.51 -13.04 -5.65
C LYS A 55 -5.78 -12.51 -6.30
N ILE A 56 -5.83 -11.21 -6.60
CA ILE A 56 -6.98 -10.57 -7.25
C ILE A 56 -6.92 -10.74 -8.77
N ILE A 57 -5.72 -10.65 -9.34
CA ILE A 57 -5.41 -10.72 -10.77
C ILE A 57 -4.32 -11.78 -10.95
N PRO A 58 -4.69 -13.05 -11.14
CA PRO A 58 -3.75 -14.16 -11.23
C PRO A 58 -2.61 -13.92 -12.23
N GLY A 59 -1.38 -14.04 -11.74
CA GLY A 59 -0.17 -13.87 -12.54
C GLY A 59 0.07 -12.45 -13.06
N CYS A 60 -0.50 -11.41 -12.44
CA CYS A 60 -0.25 -10.02 -12.83
C CYS A 60 1.24 -9.66 -12.78
N PHE A 61 1.87 -9.90 -11.63
CA PHE A 61 3.30 -9.79 -11.39
C PHE A 61 4.00 -11.14 -11.51
N ASP A 62 5.22 -11.14 -12.06
CA ASP A 62 6.10 -12.29 -12.05
C ASP A 62 6.78 -12.44 -10.67
N LEU A 63 6.30 -13.39 -9.88
CA LEU A 63 6.84 -13.69 -8.54
C LEU A 63 8.00 -14.71 -8.57
N SER A 64 8.37 -15.23 -9.75
CA SER A 64 9.42 -16.26 -9.86
C SER A 64 10.83 -15.70 -9.57
N ARG A 65 10.99 -14.38 -9.55
CA ARG A 65 12.27 -13.66 -9.39
C ARG A 65 12.28 -12.75 -8.16
N ASN A 66 12.00 -13.29 -6.98
CA ASN A 66 11.99 -12.57 -5.71
C ASN A 66 13.36 -12.10 -5.19
N ARG A 67 14.42 -12.00 -6.02
CA ARG A 67 15.76 -11.64 -5.50
C ARG A 67 16.44 -10.44 -6.17
N HIS A 68 16.21 -10.12 -7.45
CA HIS A 68 17.04 -9.10 -8.12
C HIS A 68 16.34 -8.32 -9.25
N GLY A 69 15.13 -7.79 -9.00
CA GLY A 69 14.60 -6.62 -9.73
C GLY A 69 14.71 -6.63 -11.26
N LYS A 70 14.48 -7.80 -11.89
CA LYS A 70 14.35 -7.93 -13.33
C LYS A 70 13.13 -8.78 -13.65
N THR A 71 11.96 -8.16 -13.72
CA THR A 71 10.76 -8.82 -14.23
C THR A 71 10.96 -9.14 -15.70
N THR A 72 10.58 -10.34 -16.14
CA THR A 72 10.54 -10.63 -17.59
C THR A 72 9.51 -9.77 -18.32
N GLN A 73 8.57 -9.22 -17.55
CA GLN A 73 7.46 -8.43 -18.06
C GLN A 73 7.76 -6.94 -17.98
N THR A 74 7.42 -6.22 -19.04
CA THR A 74 7.48 -4.76 -19.03
C THR A 74 6.34 -4.17 -18.19
N THR A 75 6.53 -2.93 -17.71
CA THR A 75 5.46 -2.16 -17.03
C THR A 75 4.17 -2.19 -17.84
N ARG A 76 4.26 -1.98 -19.16
CA ARG A 76 3.10 -2.06 -20.06
C ARG A 76 2.42 -3.43 -20.04
N GLN A 77 3.18 -4.52 -20.09
CA GLN A 77 2.61 -5.87 -20.06
C GLN A 77 1.88 -6.17 -18.76
N ILE A 78 2.42 -5.72 -17.62
CA ILE A 78 1.79 -5.86 -16.30
C ILE A 78 0.48 -5.07 -16.26
N LEU A 79 0.51 -3.80 -16.68
CA LEU A 79 -0.66 -2.92 -16.67
C LEU A 79 -1.75 -3.37 -17.66
N ILE A 80 -1.38 -3.85 -18.85
CA ILE A 80 -2.31 -4.46 -19.81
C ILE A 80 -2.96 -5.71 -19.21
N ARG A 81 -2.17 -6.60 -18.59
CA ARG A 81 -2.70 -7.81 -17.92
C ARG A 81 -3.66 -7.45 -16.78
N ALA A 82 -3.39 -6.34 -16.09
CA ALA A 82 -4.28 -5.82 -15.07
C ALA A 82 -5.49 -5.04 -15.62
N ASN A 83 -5.67 -4.97 -16.94
CA ASN A 83 -6.73 -4.19 -17.60
C ASN A 83 -6.72 -2.69 -17.23
N VAL A 84 -5.54 -2.11 -17.03
CA VAL A 84 -5.40 -0.65 -16.89
C VAL A 84 -5.63 0.01 -18.26
N PRO A 85 -6.44 1.07 -18.37
CA PRO A 85 -6.76 1.68 -19.66
C PRO A 85 -5.51 2.17 -20.41
N TYR A 86 -5.42 1.86 -21.71
CA TYR A 86 -4.26 2.22 -22.54
C TYR A 86 -3.95 3.72 -22.54
N THR A 87 -4.96 4.58 -22.39
CA THR A 87 -4.80 6.04 -22.30
C THR A 87 -3.90 6.46 -21.14
N GLU A 88 -3.94 5.70 -20.05
CA GLU A 88 -3.11 5.92 -18.86
C GLU A 88 -1.71 5.35 -19.07
N VAL A 89 -1.60 4.23 -19.80
CA VAL A 89 -0.34 3.49 -19.96
C VAL A 89 0.57 4.06 -21.05
N LYS A 90 0.01 4.70 -22.09
CA LYS A 90 0.73 5.02 -23.34
C LYS A 90 2.01 5.86 -23.19
N ASN A 91 2.08 6.71 -22.17
CA ASN A 91 3.20 7.62 -21.95
C ASN A 91 4.27 7.06 -21.00
N TYR A 92 4.01 5.90 -20.37
CA TYR A 92 4.99 5.31 -19.47
C TYR A 92 6.16 4.72 -20.27
N ILE A 93 7.36 5.11 -19.85
CA ILE A 93 8.62 4.50 -20.26
C ILE A 93 8.76 3.20 -19.46
N ASP A 94 9.22 2.13 -20.11
CA ASP A 94 9.39 0.82 -19.49
C ASP A 94 10.61 0.84 -18.54
N ASP A 95 10.48 1.54 -17.42
CA ASP A 95 11.35 1.42 -16.25
C ASP A 95 10.64 0.55 -15.21
N GLU A 96 11.40 -0.35 -14.57
CA GLU A 96 10.89 -1.30 -13.57
C GLU A 96 10.56 -0.59 -12.25
N ASP A 97 9.47 0.18 -12.22
CA ASP A 97 8.91 0.75 -10.98
C ASP A 97 7.64 -0.01 -10.57
N TRP A 98 7.83 -1.03 -9.74
CA TRP A 98 6.73 -1.84 -9.22
C TRP A 98 5.75 -1.02 -8.37
N ILE A 99 6.18 0.08 -7.74
CA ILE A 99 5.33 0.92 -6.89
C ILE A 99 4.31 1.60 -7.79
N LEU A 100 4.78 2.24 -8.86
CA LEU A 100 3.93 2.87 -9.85
C LEU A 100 2.99 1.85 -10.50
N GLN A 101 3.49 0.67 -10.87
CA GLN A 101 2.65 -0.42 -11.39
C GLN A 101 1.52 -0.78 -10.42
N PHE A 102 1.85 -0.95 -9.12
CA PHE A 102 0.89 -1.26 -8.07
C PHE A 102 -0.16 -0.15 -7.92
N LEU A 103 0.26 1.12 -7.82
CA LEU A 103 -0.62 2.27 -7.63
C LEU A 103 -1.60 2.44 -8.81
N LEU A 104 -1.13 2.26 -10.05
CA LEU A 104 -1.99 2.33 -11.24
C LEU A 104 -3.04 1.21 -11.25
N ILE A 105 -2.66 -0.01 -10.84
CA ILE A 105 -3.60 -1.13 -10.70
C ILE A 105 -4.64 -0.81 -9.62
N CYS A 106 -4.20 -0.31 -8.46
CA CYS A 106 -5.10 0.09 -7.38
C CYS A 106 -6.11 1.17 -7.83
N LEU A 107 -5.62 2.20 -8.52
CA LEU A 107 -6.45 3.33 -8.96
C LEU A 107 -7.43 2.92 -10.08
N TYR A 108 -6.93 2.33 -11.16
CA TYR A 108 -7.73 2.14 -12.37
C TYR A 108 -8.45 0.80 -12.43
N ARG A 109 -7.87 -0.25 -11.85
CA ARG A 109 -8.44 -1.61 -11.90
C ARG A 109 -9.21 -1.98 -10.63
N LEU A 110 -8.73 -1.56 -9.46
CA LEU A 110 -9.39 -1.84 -8.18
C LEU A 110 -10.30 -0.69 -7.72
N HIS A 111 -10.28 0.45 -8.44
CA HIS A 111 -11.07 1.64 -8.14
C HIS A 111 -10.86 2.17 -6.72
N ILE A 112 -9.65 2.03 -6.19
CA ILE A 112 -9.29 2.60 -4.90
C ILE A 112 -9.15 4.12 -5.07
N PRO A 113 -9.90 4.93 -4.30
CA PRO A 113 -9.79 6.38 -4.37
C PRO A 113 -8.36 6.87 -4.12
N GLN A 114 -7.90 7.82 -4.92
CA GLN A 114 -6.52 8.32 -4.86
C GLN A 114 -6.09 8.81 -3.47
N HIS A 115 -7.01 9.39 -2.69
CA HIS A 115 -6.71 9.88 -1.33
C HIS A 115 -6.49 8.77 -0.29
N LEU A 116 -6.78 7.51 -0.63
CA LEU A 116 -6.49 6.32 0.18
C LEU A 116 -5.18 5.65 -0.24
N LEU A 117 -4.55 6.11 -1.32
CA LEU A 117 -3.28 5.58 -1.80
C LEU A 117 -2.11 6.33 -1.16
N PHE A 118 -1.04 5.58 -0.87
CA PHE A 118 0.23 6.15 -0.44
C PHE A 118 0.98 6.76 -1.64
N LEU A 119 1.91 7.67 -1.34
CA LEU A 119 2.86 8.21 -2.31
C LEU A 119 4.06 7.28 -2.43
N ARG A 120 4.76 7.33 -3.57
CA ARG A 120 5.95 6.48 -3.76
C ARG A 120 6.99 6.70 -2.66
N GLU A 121 7.18 7.96 -2.28
CA GLU A 121 8.13 8.42 -1.28
C GLU A 121 7.81 7.89 0.13
N ASP A 122 6.53 7.56 0.39
CA ASP A 122 6.09 6.99 1.67
C ASP A 122 6.70 5.62 1.94
N LEU A 123 6.97 4.83 0.89
CA LEU A 123 7.64 3.53 1.01
C LEU A 123 9.16 3.63 1.01
N GLU A 124 9.73 4.76 0.61
CA GLU A 124 11.19 4.92 0.53
C GLU A 124 11.82 5.15 1.91
N GLN A 125 11.06 5.71 2.87
CA GLN A 125 11.48 5.98 4.25
C GLN A 125 11.37 4.71 5.13
N TYR A 126 12.46 4.35 5.82
CA TYR A 126 12.44 3.28 6.82
C TYR A 126 11.94 3.80 8.17
N GLU A 127 12.37 4.99 8.58
CA GLU A 127 11.95 5.63 9.82
C GLU A 127 10.65 6.42 9.64
N GLY A 128 9.66 6.12 10.50
CA GLY A 128 8.36 6.78 10.43
C GLY A 128 7.49 6.29 9.27
N PHE A 129 7.57 5.00 8.95
CA PHE A 129 6.72 4.34 7.96
C PHE A 129 5.22 4.57 8.21
N GLU A 130 4.85 4.78 9.47
CA GLU A 130 3.51 5.08 9.95
C GLU A 130 3.06 6.53 9.68
N LYS A 131 3.96 7.48 9.38
CA LYS A 131 3.63 8.91 9.22
C LYS A 131 2.51 9.20 8.21
N PRO A 132 2.47 8.58 7.01
CA PRO A 132 1.38 8.82 6.07
C PRO A 132 0.04 8.37 6.66
N TYR A 133 0.04 7.26 7.39
CA TYR A 133 -1.14 6.74 8.07
C TYR A 133 -1.53 7.59 9.29
N GLU A 134 -0.56 8.15 10.01
CA GLU A 134 -0.78 9.12 11.08
C GLU A 134 -1.51 10.36 10.54
N VAL A 135 -1.04 10.93 9.43
CA VAL A 135 -1.69 12.06 8.75
C VAL A 135 -3.11 11.67 8.30
N PHE A 136 -3.28 10.44 7.80
CA PHE A 136 -4.58 9.91 7.39
C PHE A 136 -5.57 9.78 8.56
N ILE A 137 -5.17 9.15 9.67
CA ILE A 137 -5.98 9.02 10.90
C ILE A 137 -6.35 10.39 11.40
N LYS A 138 -5.37 11.30 11.50
CA LYS A 138 -5.62 12.68 11.93
C LYS A 138 -6.73 13.28 11.10
N LYS A 139 -6.61 13.30 9.77
CA LYS A 139 -7.62 13.83 8.84
C LYS A 139 -9.00 13.17 8.97
N HIS A 140 -9.09 11.85 9.15
CA HIS A 140 -10.39 11.14 9.18
C HIS A 140 -11.07 11.15 10.56
N LYS A 141 -10.31 11.24 11.66
CA LYS A 141 -10.89 11.43 13.00
C LYS A 141 -11.53 12.81 13.18
N TRP A 142 -11.06 13.84 12.46
CA TRP A 142 -11.77 15.12 12.37
C TRP A 142 -13.21 14.94 11.85
N TYR A 143 -13.41 14.05 10.87
CA TYR A 143 -14.75 13.78 10.35
C TYR A 143 -15.63 13.03 11.34
N THR A 144 -15.09 12.06 12.09
CA THR A 144 -15.90 11.30 13.07
C THR A 144 -16.25 12.13 14.31
N HIS A 145 -15.37 13.00 14.82
CA HIS A 145 -15.68 13.87 15.97
C HIS A 145 -16.67 14.99 15.62
N GLN A 146 -16.72 15.46 14.37
CA GLN A 146 -17.76 16.42 13.94
C GLN A 146 -19.15 15.80 13.84
N HIS A 147 -19.26 14.50 13.60
CA HIS A 147 -20.54 13.80 13.49
C HIS A 147 -21.08 13.23 14.81
N ILE A 148 -20.24 13.14 15.86
CA ILE A 148 -20.67 12.68 17.19
C ILE A 148 -21.25 13.83 18.04
N ASN A 149 -20.98 15.10 17.70
CA ASN A 149 -21.52 16.28 18.39
C ASN A 149 -22.86 16.81 17.83
N ILE A 150 -23.61 16.00 17.08
CA ILE A 150 -24.99 16.29 16.67
C ILE A 150 -25.92 15.33 17.43
N ARG A 151 -26.08 15.55 18.75
CA ARG A 151 -27.22 15.08 19.55
C ARG A 151 -27.26 15.79 20.89
#